data_AF-A0A4Y2XCS0-F1
#
_entry.id   AF-A0A4Y2XCS0-F1
#
_cell.length_a   1.000
_cell.length_b   1.000
_cell.length_c   1.000
_cell.angle_alpha   90.00
_cell.angle_beta   90.00
_cell.angle_gamma   90.00
#
_symmetry.space_group_name_H-M   'P 1'
#
loop_
_entity.id
_entity.type
_entity.pdbx_description
1 polymer ?
#
loop_
_entity_poly.entity_id
_entity_poly.type
_entity_poly.pdbx_seq_one_letter_code
_entity_poly.pdbx_strand_id
1 'polypeptide(L)'
;IFTAVKKCWASQFGHIAVEYKRRNGQILNSPMAVVIQEMVACEVSGVMFTCDPVTNNPSVVTITANYGLGETVVSGSVEPDTFVLRRNVSGKLDLDEVIVGAKHQRIIMQDSGGTVIEDLDENSRNESCLSKETALRLAKLSLK
;
A
#
# COMPACT_ATOMS: atom_id res chain seq x y z
N ILE A 1 -0.69 -21.47 9.67
CA ILE A 1 -0.90 -21.27 8.21
C ILE A 1 -2.20 -21.90 7.70
N PHE A 2 -2.45 -23.21 7.83
CA PHE A 2 -3.67 -23.84 7.30
C PHE A 2 -5.00 -23.21 7.77
N THR A 3 -5.08 -22.79 9.03
CA THR A 3 -6.25 -22.04 9.53
C THR A 3 -6.46 -20.72 8.77
N ALA A 4 -5.39 -19.99 8.45
CA ALA A 4 -5.46 -18.77 7.66
C ALA A 4 -5.90 -19.05 6.22
N VAL A 5 -5.38 -20.12 5.60
CA VAL A 5 -5.81 -20.55 4.25
C VAL A 5 -7.31 -20.86 4.22
N LYS A 6 -7.83 -21.60 5.22
CA LYS A 6 -9.27 -21.86 5.34
C LYS A 6 -10.08 -20.57 5.52
N LYS A 7 -9.58 -19.60 6.30
CA LYS A 7 -10.21 -18.28 6.46
C LYS A 7 -10.24 -17.51 5.14
N CYS A 8 -9.17 -17.55 4.33
CA CYS A 8 -9.17 -16.98 2.99
C CYS A 8 -10.24 -17.64 2.12
N TRP A 9 -10.29 -18.97 2.02
CA TRP A 9 -11.36 -19.65 1.28
C TRP A 9 -12.77 -19.33 1.78
N ALA A 10 -12.96 -19.14 3.08
CA ALA A 10 -14.24 -18.76 3.64
C ALA A 10 -14.64 -17.32 3.30
N SER A 11 -13.68 -16.40 3.12
CA SER A 11 -13.98 -14.97 2.86
C SER A 11 -14.75 -14.75 1.56
N GLN A 12 -14.62 -15.66 0.58
CA GLN A 12 -15.36 -15.61 -0.68
C GLN A 12 -16.88 -15.74 -0.54
N PHE A 13 -17.33 -16.22 0.64
CA PHE A 13 -18.75 -16.40 1.00
C PHE A 13 -19.25 -15.32 1.96
N GLY A 14 -18.43 -14.30 2.26
CA GLY A 14 -18.87 -13.13 3.02
C GLY A 14 -19.95 -12.35 2.27
N HIS A 15 -20.81 -11.66 3.02
CA HIS A 15 -21.97 -10.93 2.47
C HIS A 15 -21.61 -10.03 1.26
N ILE A 16 -20.56 -9.20 1.39
CA ILE A 16 -20.12 -8.29 0.33
C ILE A 16 -19.68 -9.07 -0.93
N ALA A 17 -18.93 -10.16 -0.76
CA ALA A 17 -18.43 -10.96 -1.88
C ALA A 17 -19.56 -11.70 -2.62
N VAL A 18 -20.51 -12.27 -1.88
CA VAL A 18 -21.68 -12.98 -2.45
C VAL A 18 -22.58 -12.01 -3.21
N GLU A 19 -22.86 -10.84 -2.64
CA GLU A 19 -23.69 -9.83 -3.29
C GLU A 19 -23.02 -9.27 -4.55
N TYR A 20 -21.70 -9.03 -4.51
CA TYR A 20 -20.94 -8.65 -5.70
C TYR A 20 -21.02 -9.71 -6.80
N LYS A 21 -20.83 -11.00 -6.47
CA LYS A 21 -20.94 -12.10 -7.43
C LYS A 21 -22.33 -12.18 -8.05
N ARG A 22 -23.38 -12.06 -7.23
CA ARG A 22 -24.78 -12.03 -7.69
C ARG A 22 -25.02 -10.90 -8.68
N ARG A 23 -24.59 -9.68 -8.34
CA ARG A 23 -24.77 -8.48 -9.19
C ARG A 23 -24.04 -8.57 -10.52
N ASN A 24 -22.91 -9.27 -10.56
CA ASN A 24 -22.05 -9.38 -11.74
C ASN A 24 -22.15 -10.75 -12.45
N GLY A 25 -23.12 -11.59 -12.08
CA GLY A 25 -23.33 -12.91 -12.72
C GLY A 25 -22.18 -13.91 -12.55
N GLN A 26 -21.38 -13.78 -11.49
CA GLN A 26 -20.25 -14.67 -11.22
C GLN A 26 -20.69 -15.93 -10.46
N ILE A 27 -19.97 -17.04 -10.69
CA ILE A 27 -20.20 -18.31 -10.00
C ILE A 27 -19.90 -18.14 -8.50
N LEU A 28 -20.82 -18.59 -7.65
CA LEU A 28 -20.72 -18.40 -6.19
C LEU A 28 -19.48 -19.10 -5.61
N ASN A 29 -19.23 -20.34 -6.04
CA ASN A 29 -18.10 -21.17 -5.64
C ASN A 29 -17.02 -21.22 -6.74
N SER A 30 -16.46 -20.06 -7.06
CA SER A 30 -15.33 -19.92 -7.98
C SER A 30 -14.05 -20.51 -7.39
N PRO A 31 -13.19 -21.20 -8.16
CA PRO A 31 -11.87 -21.60 -7.70
C PRO A 31 -11.07 -20.39 -7.19
N MET A 32 -10.41 -20.53 -6.03
CA MET A 32 -9.61 -19.46 -5.44
C MET A 32 -8.25 -19.98 -4.97
N ALA A 33 -7.19 -19.39 -5.53
CA ALA A 33 -5.82 -19.59 -5.07
C ALA A 33 -5.54 -18.72 -3.84
N VAL A 34 -4.68 -19.20 -2.93
CA VAL A 34 -4.18 -18.44 -1.78
C VAL A 34 -2.68 -18.28 -1.95
N VAL A 35 -2.22 -17.03 -2.05
CA VAL A 35 -0.79 -16.71 -2.13
C VAL A 35 -0.23 -16.73 -0.70
N ILE A 36 0.86 -17.49 -0.52
CA ILE A 36 1.63 -17.51 0.72
C ILE A 36 2.97 -16.87 0.41
N GLN A 37 3.24 -15.74 1.05
CA GLN A 37 4.45 -14.96 0.86
C GLN A 37 5.14 -14.78 2.21
N GLU A 38 6.47 -14.79 2.20
CA GLU A 38 7.26 -14.43 3.36
C GLU A 38 7.03 -12.96 3.73
N MET A 39 6.81 -12.70 5.02
CA MET A 39 6.62 -11.34 5.51
C MET A 39 7.94 -10.58 5.47
N VAL A 40 7.92 -9.36 4.94
CA VAL A 40 9.09 -8.49 4.88
C VAL A 40 9.08 -7.57 6.10
N ALA A 41 10.14 -7.62 6.90
CA ALA A 41 10.36 -6.61 7.93
C ALA A 41 10.66 -5.26 7.27
N CYS A 42 9.81 -4.27 7.54
CA CYS A 42 9.92 -2.94 6.95
C CYS A 42 9.70 -1.84 7.98
N GLU A 43 10.47 -0.77 7.83
CA GLU A 43 10.26 0.47 8.59
C GLU A 43 9.16 1.33 7.97
N VAL A 44 9.05 1.28 6.63
CA VAL A 44 8.11 2.05 5.82
C VAL A 44 7.59 1.18 4.68
N SER A 45 6.32 1.36 4.36
CA SER A 45 5.66 0.68 3.24
C SER A 45 4.61 1.58 2.62
N GLY A 46 4.13 1.22 1.42
CA GLY A 46 3.27 2.11 0.67
C GLY A 46 2.77 1.54 -0.64
N VAL A 47 2.07 2.39 -1.38
CA VAL A 47 1.52 2.12 -2.72
C VAL A 47 2.14 3.10 -3.70
N MET A 48 2.39 2.64 -4.92
CA MET A 48 2.90 3.47 -5.99
C MET A 48 2.05 3.30 -7.25
N PHE A 49 1.68 4.41 -7.86
CA PHE A 49 1.05 4.48 -9.18
C PHE A 49 2.04 5.09 -10.17
N THR A 50 2.29 4.42 -11.29
CA THR A 50 3.20 4.88 -12.36
C THR A 50 2.53 5.80 -13.39
N CYS A 51 1.26 6.09 -13.18
CA CYS A 51 0.41 7.00 -13.92
C CYS A 51 -0.50 7.68 -12.89
N ASP A 52 -0.74 8.99 -13.03
CA ASP A 52 -1.65 9.68 -12.12
C ASP A 52 -3.07 9.06 -12.21
N PRO A 53 -3.61 8.49 -11.12
CA PRO A 53 -4.91 7.83 -11.16
C PRO A 53 -6.09 8.79 -11.35
N VAL A 54 -5.90 10.11 -11.15
CA VAL A 54 -6.95 11.13 -11.32
C VAL A 54 -6.97 11.66 -12.75
N THR A 55 -5.82 12.05 -13.28
CA THR A 55 -5.72 12.66 -14.61
C THR A 55 -5.33 11.69 -15.73
N ASN A 56 -4.96 10.45 -15.38
CA ASN A 56 -4.38 9.46 -16.27
C ASN A 56 -3.11 9.95 -17.00
N ASN A 57 -2.36 10.86 -16.38
CA ASN A 57 -1.11 11.37 -16.93
C ASN A 57 0.04 10.38 -16.66
N PRO A 58 0.59 9.72 -17.70
CA PRO A 58 1.68 8.75 -17.52
C PRO A 58 3.02 9.42 -17.16
N SER A 59 3.10 10.75 -17.21
CA SER A 59 4.31 11.49 -16.83
C SER A 59 4.40 11.73 -15.32
N VAL A 60 3.38 11.32 -14.55
CA VAL A 60 3.32 11.52 -13.11
C VAL A 60 3.34 10.16 -12.42
N VAL A 61 4.22 10.02 -11.44
CA VAL A 61 4.30 8.88 -10.54
C VAL A 61 3.96 9.37 -9.14
N THR A 62 3.00 8.72 -8.49
CA THR A 62 2.59 9.07 -7.12
C THR A 62 2.93 7.90 -6.20
N ILE A 63 3.62 8.18 -5.11
CA ILE A 63 3.92 7.23 -4.04
C ILE A 63 3.21 7.70 -2.78
N THR A 64 2.39 6.85 -2.18
CA THR A 64 1.86 7.07 -0.82
C THR A 64 2.53 6.10 0.15
N ALA A 65 3.06 6.60 1.26
CA ALA A 65 3.81 5.77 2.20
C ALA A 65 3.56 6.15 3.66
N ASN A 66 3.62 5.15 4.54
CA ASN A 66 3.54 5.31 5.99
C ASN A 66 4.54 4.37 6.68
N TYR A 67 4.86 4.66 7.93
CA TYR A 67 5.66 3.76 8.76
C TYR A 67 4.94 2.43 9.01
N GLY A 68 5.73 1.36 9.18
CA GLY A 68 5.26 0.00 9.42
C GLY A 68 4.76 -0.72 8.17
N LEU A 69 3.90 -1.71 8.36
CA LEU A 69 3.29 -2.54 7.33
C LEU A 69 2.24 -1.79 6.50
N GLY A 70 2.09 -2.17 5.23
CA GLY A 70 1.37 -1.37 4.23
C GLY A 70 -0.15 -1.36 4.39
N GLU A 71 -0.68 -2.16 5.31
CA GLU A 71 -2.11 -2.28 5.54
C GLU A 71 -2.75 -0.93 5.93
N THR A 72 -2.04 -0.06 6.67
CA THR A 72 -2.58 1.27 7.02
C THR A 72 -2.78 2.15 5.79
N VAL A 73 -1.91 2.01 4.78
CA VAL A 73 -1.99 2.75 3.52
C VAL A 73 -3.09 2.17 2.63
N VAL A 74 -3.12 0.84 2.48
CA VAL A 74 -4.06 0.15 1.57
C VAL A 74 -5.50 0.20 2.07
N SER A 75 -5.71 0.14 3.39
CA SER A 75 -7.04 0.29 4.00
C SER A 75 -7.53 1.73 4.05
N GLY A 76 -6.64 2.71 3.87
CA GLY A 76 -6.93 4.13 4.06
C GLY A 76 -7.22 4.49 5.53
N SER A 77 -6.73 3.70 6.49
CA SER A 77 -6.98 3.95 7.92
C SER A 77 -6.21 5.14 8.47
N VAL A 78 -5.21 5.63 7.73
CA VAL A 78 -4.40 6.81 8.08
C VAL A 78 -4.17 7.66 6.84
N GLU A 79 -3.80 8.93 7.05
CA GLU A 79 -3.30 9.82 6.00
C GLU A 79 -1.78 9.64 5.85
N PRO A 80 -1.30 8.95 4.78
CA PRO A 80 0.12 8.71 4.55
C PRO A 80 0.81 9.95 3.96
N ASP A 81 2.14 9.94 3.93
CA ASP A 81 2.88 10.90 3.11
C ASP A 81 2.65 10.61 1.64
N THR A 82 2.60 11.67 0.83
CA THR A 82 2.46 11.59 -0.63
C THR A 82 3.67 12.22 -1.30
N PHE A 83 4.32 11.47 -2.19
CA PHE A 83 5.44 11.91 -3.00
C PHE A 83 5.01 11.92 -4.46
N VAL A 84 5.05 13.09 -5.09
CA VAL A 84 4.74 13.26 -6.51
C VAL A 84 6.04 13.40 -7.27
N LEU A 85 6.26 12.52 -8.24
CA LEU A 85 7.42 12.55 -9.12
C LEU A 85 6.96 12.81 -10.55
N ARG A 86 7.72 13.62 -11.29
CA ARG A 86 7.47 13.89 -12.70
C ARG A 86 8.58 13.34 -13.57
N ARG A 87 8.15 12.68 -14.64
CA ARG A 87 8.98 12.23 -15.75
C ARG A 87 8.97 13.29 -16.83
N ASN A 88 10.16 13.74 -17.22
CA ASN A 88 10.31 14.64 -18.34
C ASN A 88 10.28 13.87 -19.69
N VAL A 89 10.40 14.61 -20.79
CA VAL A 89 10.39 14.06 -22.16
C VAL A 89 11.52 13.05 -22.41
N SER A 90 12.66 13.18 -21.72
CA SER A 90 13.77 12.23 -21.84
C SER A 90 13.64 11.00 -20.92
N GLY A 91 12.51 10.85 -20.23
CA GLY A 91 12.27 9.73 -19.31
C GLY A 91 12.91 9.91 -17.92
N LYS A 92 13.59 11.03 -17.65
CA LYS A 92 14.20 11.32 -16.35
C LYS A 92 13.12 11.68 -15.33
N LEU A 93 13.15 11.01 -14.19
CA LEU A 93 12.32 11.31 -13.02
C LEU A 93 13.00 12.35 -12.12
N ASP A 94 12.22 13.29 -11.60
CA ASP A 94 12.56 14.14 -10.46
C ASP A 94 11.38 14.20 -9.48
N LEU A 95 11.69 14.50 -8.22
CA LEU A 95 10.68 14.75 -7.18
C LEU A 95 10.11 16.15 -7.39
N ASP A 96 8.80 16.23 -7.56
CA ASP A 96 8.04 17.46 -7.78
C ASP A 96 7.51 18.02 -6.46
N GLU A 97 6.87 17.16 -5.66
CA GLU A 97 6.19 17.57 -4.43
C GLU A 97 6.26 16.47 -3.36
N VAL A 98 6.30 16.90 -2.09
CA VAL A 98 6.10 16.03 -0.91
C VAL A 98 5.03 16.66 -0.04
N ILE A 99 3.99 15.88 0.24
CA ILE A 99 2.91 16.24 1.15
C ILE A 99 3.03 15.32 2.37
N VAL A 100 3.32 15.91 3.52
CA VAL A 100 3.45 15.15 4.78
C VAL A 100 2.06 14.89 5.33
N GLY A 101 1.70 13.61 5.47
CA GLY A 101 0.44 13.16 6.04
C GLY A 101 0.48 13.11 7.56
N ALA A 102 -0.69 12.99 8.18
CA ALA A 102 -0.81 13.05 9.63
C ALA A 102 -0.22 11.81 10.36
N LYS A 103 -0.14 10.66 9.66
CA LYS A 103 0.56 9.43 10.11
C LYS A 103 0.33 9.08 11.59
N HIS A 104 -0.93 9.09 12.06
CA HIS A 104 -1.22 8.92 13.49
C HIS A 104 -0.81 7.54 14.05
N GLN A 105 -0.85 6.51 13.21
CA GLN A 105 -0.64 5.11 13.59
C GLN A 105 0.17 4.32 12.56
N ARG A 106 0.79 3.23 13.01
CA ARG A 106 1.45 2.23 12.18
C ARG A 106 1.06 0.81 12.60
N ILE A 107 1.23 -0.16 11.71
CA ILE A 107 1.12 -1.59 12.04
C ILE A 107 2.51 -2.21 12.02
N ILE A 108 2.87 -2.97 13.04
CA ILE A 108 4.14 -3.69 13.11
C ILE A 108 3.92 -5.20 13.32
N MET A 109 4.93 -6.00 12.97
CA MET A 109 4.92 -7.44 13.23
C MET A 109 5.23 -7.74 14.69
N GLN A 110 4.65 -8.81 15.22
CA GLN A 110 4.99 -9.35 16.55
C GLN A 110 5.84 -10.61 16.42
N ASP A 111 6.80 -10.80 17.33
CA ASP A 111 7.67 -11.98 17.38
C ASP A 111 6.88 -13.29 17.57
N SER A 112 5.75 -13.23 18.29
CA SER A 112 4.84 -14.36 18.49
C SER A 112 3.95 -14.68 17.27
N GLY A 113 4.12 -13.93 16.17
CA GLY A 113 3.23 -13.96 15.01
C GLY A 113 2.01 -13.05 15.17
N GLY A 114 1.52 -12.56 14.03
CA GLY A 114 0.46 -11.55 14.00
C GLY A 114 1.01 -10.13 13.92
N THR A 115 0.12 -9.15 14.11
CA THR A 115 0.44 -7.73 14.00
C THR A 115 -0.21 -6.94 15.14
N VAL A 116 0.35 -5.77 15.43
CA VAL A 116 -0.20 -4.82 16.41
C VAL A 116 -0.18 -3.41 15.82
N ILE A 117 -1.18 -2.60 16.21
CA ILE A 117 -1.26 -1.18 15.88
C ILE A 117 -0.57 -0.39 16.99
N GLU A 118 0.29 0.54 16.61
CA GLU A 118 0.95 1.48 17.51
C GLU A 118 0.70 2.92 17.07
N ASP A 119 0.53 3.81 18.04
CA ASP A 119 0.52 5.24 17.78
C ASP A 119 1.94 5.73 17.49
N LEU A 120 2.08 6.57 16.46
CA LEU A 120 3.34 7.24 16.17
C LEU A 120 3.54 8.43 17.11
N ASP A 121 4.78 8.71 17.49
CA ASP A 121 5.13 9.90 18.26
C ASP A 121 5.05 11.18 17.40
N GLU A 122 5.00 12.35 18.05
CA GLU A 122 4.84 13.63 17.35
C GLU A 122 5.97 13.96 16.40
N ASN A 123 7.22 13.56 16.69
CA ASN A 123 8.33 13.85 15.78
C ASN A 123 8.18 13.04 14.50
N SER A 124 7.94 11.73 14.62
CA SER A 124 7.72 10.85 13.48
C SER A 124 6.53 11.29 12.60
N ARG A 125 5.47 11.84 13.19
CA ARG A 125 4.29 12.34 12.46
C ARG A 125 4.61 13.55 11.57
N ASN A 126 5.48 14.44 12.03
CA ASN A 126 5.82 15.68 11.34
C ASN A 126 6.97 15.52 10.33
N GLU A 127 7.66 14.39 10.36
CA GLU A 127 8.72 14.06 9.40
C GLU A 127 8.19 13.25 8.22
N SER A 128 8.89 13.37 7.09
CA SER A 128 8.62 12.55 5.92
C SER A 128 9.20 11.15 6.12
N CYS A 129 8.40 10.11 5.92
CA CYS A 129 8.78 8.73 6.11
C CYS A 129 9.77 8.22 5.04
N LEU A 130 9.92 8.90 3.91
CA LEU A 130 10.93 8.57 2.90
C LEU A 130 11.81 9.77 2.60
N SER A 131 13.09 9.50 2.37
CA SER A 131 13.98 10.50 1.78
C SER A 131 13.68 10.69 0.28
N LYS A 132 14.05 11.86 -0.26
CA LYS A 132 13.97 12.14 -1.71
C LYS A 132 14.70 11.06 -2.54
N GLU A 133 15.86 10.62 -2.09
CA GLU A 133 16.67 9.60 -2.75
C GLU A 133 15.93 8.25 -2.81
N THR A 134 15.27 7.87 -1.70
CA THR A 134 14.51 6.63 -1.61
C THR A 134 13.28 6.69 -2.51
N ALA A 135 12.51 7.78 -2.48
CA ALA A 135 11.35 7.97 -3.35
C ALA A 135 11.74 7.88 -4.85
N LEU A 136 12.83 8.54 -5.24
CA LEU A 136 13.36 8.46 -6.61
C LEU A 136 13.83 7.05 -6.98
N ARG A 137 14.43 6.31 -6.03
CA ARG A 137 14.88 4.94 -6.26
C ARG A 137 13.70 4.00 -6.46
N LEU A 138 12.65 4.12 -5.64
CA LEU A 138 11.42 3.33 -5.77
C LEU A 138 10.74 3.60 -7.12
N ALA A 139 10.59 4.87 -7.50
CA ALA A 139 10.00 5.25 -8.80
C ALA A 139 10.80 4.72 -10.00
N LYS A 140 12.13 4.60 -9.89
CA LYS A 140 12.96 4.00 -10.95
C LYS A 140 12.76 2.48 -11.06
N LEU A 141 12.41 1.79 -9.98
CA LEU A 141 12.18 0.34 -10.01
C LEU A 141 10.89 -0.04 -10.73
N SER A 142 9.87 0.81 -10.70
CA SER A 142 8.59 0.54 -11.36
C SER A 142 8.55 0.81 -12.86
N LEU A 143 9.63 1.37 -13.42
CA LEU A 143 9.77 1.67 -14.84
C LEU A 143 10.71 0.70 -15.57
N LYS A 144 11.15 -0.37 -14.90
CA LYS A 144 11.90 -1.47 -15.49
C LYS A 144 10.95 -2.59 -15.90
#